data_AF-F4G285-F1
#
_entry.id   AF-F4G285-F1
#
_cell.length_a   1.000
_cell.length_b   1.000
_cell.length_c   1.000
_cell.angle_alpha   90.00
_cell.angle_beta   90.00
_cell.angle_gamma   90.00
#
_symmetry.space_group_name_H-M   'P 1'
#
loop_
_entity.id
_entity.type
_entity.pdbx_description
1 polymer ?
#
loop_
_entity_poly.entity_id
_entity_poly.type
_entity_poly.pdbx_seq_one_letter_code
_entity_poly.pdbx_strand_id
1 'polypeptide(L)'
;MEIESFLNCLGRLIEITKISDLEWRFKLRDAVMLQGNLRVNPGIVTLVELKFFEPNGNGKIEITKGSIIGVSYSGILELKLRPRITECSKILAGNQITR
;
A
#
# COMPACT_ATOMS: atom_id res chain seq x y z
N MET A 1 -6.55 1.16 10.82
CA MET A 1 -5.83 1.51 9.57
C MET A 1 -6.53 0.76 8.44
N GLU A 2 -7.01 1.46 7.42
CA GLU A 2 -7.88 0.87 6.40
C GLU A 2 -7.07 0.20 5.27
N ILE A 3 -6.39 -0.90 5.59
CA ILE A 3 -5.53 -1.64 4.63
C ILE A 3 -6.33 -2.12 3.42
N GLU A 4 -7.53 -2.64 3.63
CA GLU A 4 -8.40 -3.09 2.54
C GLU A 4 -8.85 -1.94 1.63
N SER A 5 -9.23 -0.80 2.20
CA SER A 5 -9.56 0.41 1.42
C SER A 5 -8.36 0.89 0.62
N PHE A 6 -7.17 0.90 1.22
CA PHE A 6 -5.93 1.25 0.53
C PHE A 6 -5.62 0.32 -0.64
N LEU A 7 -5.68 -1.00 -0.42
CA LEU A 7 -5.43 -2.00 -1.46
C LEU A 7 -6.48 -1.92 -2.59
N ASN A 8 -7.75 -1.70 -2.26
CA ASN A 8 -8.81 -1.46 -3.24
C ASN A 8 -8.62 -0.19 -4.06
N CYS A 9 -8.00 0.85 -3.48
CA CYS A 9 -7.66 2.06 -4.22
C CYS A 9 -6.53 1.82 -5.23
N LEU A 10 -5.55 0.97 -4.92
CA LEU A 10 -4.45 0.64 -5.84
C LEU A 10 -4.96 -0.11 -7.10
N GLY A 11 -6.02 -0.89 -6.94
CA GLY A 11 -6.69 -1.65 -8.00
C GLY A 11 -7.80 -2.52 -7.41
N ARG A 12 -8.58 -3.21 -8.24
CA ARG A 12 -9.69 -4.04 -7.75
C ARG A 12 -9.13 -5.20 -6.91
N LEU A 13 -9.34 -5.18 -5.60
CA LEU A 13 -8.93 -6.26 -4.72
C LEU A 13 -9.73 -7.52 -5.05
N ILE A 14 -9.04 -8.61 -5.37
CA ILE A 14 -9.64 -9.91 -5.67
C ILE A 14 -9.53 -10.83 -4.47
N GLU A 15 -8.39 -10.78 -3.79
CA GLU A 15 -8.09 -11.65 -2.67
C GLU A 15 -7.24 -10.89 -1.67
N ILE A 16 -7.55 -11.06 -0.39
CA ILE A 16 -6.70 -10.65 0.72
C ILE A 16 -6.67 -11.76 1.76
N THR A 17 -5.48 -12.09 2.23
CA THR A 17 -5.26 -13.06 3.29
C THR A 17 -4.41 -12.41 4.36
N LYS A 18 -4.95 -12.26 5.56
CA LYS A 18 -4.19 -11.80 6.71
C LYS A 18 -3.24 -12.93 7.15
N ILE A 19 -1.93 -12.67 7.08
CA ILE A 19 -0.88 -13.61 7.48
C ILE A 19 -0.54 -13.42 8.96
N SER A 20 -0.54 -12.17 9.42
CA SER A 20 -0.39 -11.80 10.84
C SER A 20 -1.09 -10.47 11.10
N ASP A 21 -1.01 -9.95 12.32
CA ASP A 21 -1.55 -8.61 12.65
C ASP A 21 -0.93 -7.47 11.86
N LEU A 22 0.24 -7.69 11.26
CA LEU A 22 1.04 -6.69 10.57
C LEU A 22 1.41 -7.09 9.14
N GLU A 23 0.94 -8.24 8.65
CA GLU A 23 1.26 -8.73 7.31
C GLU A 23 0.04 -9.31 6.60
N TRP A 24 -0.12 -8.92 5.34
CA TRP A 24 -1.19 -9.39 4.46
C TRP A 24 -0.59 -9.84 3.14
N ARG A 25 -1.13 -10.92 2.57
CA ARG A 25 -0.96 -11.29 1.18
C ARG A 25 -2.17 -10.83 0.40
N PHE A 26 -1.98 -10.30 -0.81
CA PHE A 26 -3.08 -9.77 -1.60
C PHE A 26 -2.92 -10.04 -3.09
N LYS A 27 -4.05 -10.01 -3.81
CA LYS A 27 -4.12 -9.99 -5.28
C LYS A 27 -5.02 -8.86 -5.74
N LEU A 28 -4.51 -8.02 -6.64
CA LEU A 28 -5.25 -6.94 -7.28
C LEU A 28 -5.43 -7.26 -8.76
N ARG A 29 -6.62 -6.98 -9.29
CA ARG A 29 -6.90 -7.05 -10.72
C ARG A 29 -7.06 -5.65 -11.28
N ASP A 30 -6.31 -5.38 -12.32
CA ASP A 30 -6.49 -4.24 -13.20
C ASP A 30 -6.21 -4.73 -14.64
N ALA A 31 -5.52 -3.94 -15.48
CA ALA A 31 -4.98 -4.40 -16.76
C ALA A 31 -4.08 -5.65 -16.65
N VAL A 32 -3.39 -5.83 -15.52
CA VAL A 32 -2.61 -7.04 -15.18
C VAL A 32 -2.96 -7.51 -13.77
N MET A 33 -2.76 -8.80 -13.49
CA MET A 33 -2.88 -9.33 -12.15
C MET A 33 -1.63 -8.95 -11.35
N LEU A 34 -1.81 -8.26 -10.23
CA LEU A 34 -0.75 -7.90 -9.30
C LEU A 34 -0.86 -8.76 -8.06
N GLN A 35 0.21 -9.46 -7.70
CA GLN A 35 0.27 -10.28 -6.50
C GLN A 35 1.40 -9.80 -5.60
N GLY A 36 1.14 -9.71 -4.30
CA GLY A 36 2.14 -9.20 -3.38
C GLY A 36 1.83 -9.42 -1.92
N ASN A 37 2.77 -8.99 -1.08
CA ASN A 37 2.59 -8.86 0.35
C ASN A 37 2.63 -7.38 0.74
N LEU A 38 1.86 -7.03 1.76
CA LEU A 38 1.91 -5.77 2.47
C LEU A 38 2.36 -6.04 3.90
N ARG A 39 3.35 -5.29 4.40
CA ARG A 39 3.81 -5.36 5.78
C ARG A 39 3.74 -3.97 6.42
N VAL A 40 3.29 -3.91 7.67
CA VAL A 40 3.26 -2.69 8.49
C VAL A 40 4.25 -2.84 9.64
N ASN A 41 5.30 -2.03 9.67
CA ASN A 41 6.25 -1.98 10.76
C ASN A 41 5.97 -0.73 11.60
N PRO A 42 5.32 -0.85 12.78
CA PRO A 42 5.02 0.29 13.63
C PRO A 42 6.30 0.82 14.30
N GLY A 43 6.37 2.14 14.47
CA GLY A 43 7.50 2.83 15.10
C GLY A 43 7.20 4.32 15.26
N ILE A 44 8.21 5.13 15.57
CA ILE A 44 8.10 6.61 15.55
C ILE A 44 7.65 7.09 14.15
N VAL A 45 8.20 6.43 13.14
CA VAL A 45 7.71 6.44 11.76
C VAL A 45 7.14 5.06 11.51
N THR A 46 5.84 4.98 11.26
CA THR A 46 5.17 3.76 10.80
C THR A 46 5.54 3.55 9.35
N LEU A 47 6.05 2.35 9.06
CA LEU A 47 6.48 1.98 7.73
C LEU A 47 5.51 0.97 7.11
N VAL A 48 4.95 1.29 5.95
CA VAL A 48 4.13 0.36 5.16
C VAL A 48 4.91 -0.04 3.92
N GLU A 49 5.26 -1.33 3.84
CA GLU A 49 6.03 -1.91 2.76
C GLU A 49 5.13 -2.75 1.85
N LEU A 50 5.24 -2.53 0.55
CA LEU A 50 4.57 -3.30 -0.49
C LEU A 50 5.63 -4.09 -1.26
N LYS A 51 5.47 -5.41 -1.37
CA LYS A 51 6.32 -6.25 -2.22
C LYS A 51 5.45 -6.97 -3.23
N PHE A 52 5.53 -6.56 -4.49
CA PHE A 52 4.87 -7.22 -5.61
C PHE A 52 5.82 -8.28 -6.19
N PHE A 53 5.31 -9.49 -6.35
CA PHE A 53 6.05 -10.62 -6.95
C PHE A 53 5.83 -10.70 -8.45
N GLU A 54 4.62 -10.36 -8.91
CA GLU A 54 4.26 -10.46 -10.33
C GLU A 54 3.31 -9.32 -10.72
N PRO A 55 3.73 -8.46 -11.68
CA PRO A 55 5.11 -8.12 -11.99
C PRO A 55 5.90 -7.63 -10.76
N ASN A 56 7.21 -7.86 -10.75
CA ASN A 56 8.10 -7.49 -9.65
C ASN A 56 8.13 -5.98 -9.38
N GLY A 57 8.07 -5.61 -8.10
CA GLY A 57 8.29 -4.23 -7.64
C GLY A 57 8.16 -4.07 -6.14
N ASN A 58 8.71 -2.98 -5.61
CA ASN A 58 8.71 -2.69 -4.18
C ASN A 58 8.20 -1.25 -3.95
N GLY A 59 7.27 -1.09 -3.03
CA GLY A 59 6.74 0.19 -2.59
C GLY A 59 6.97 0.41 -1.10
N LYS A 60 7.12 1.68 -0.70
CA LYS A 60 7.39 2.08 0.67
C LYS A 60 6.60 3.35 0.98
N ILE A 61 5.87 3.36 2.09
CA ILE A 61 5.14 4.53 2.60
C ILE A 61 5.58 4.77 4.04
N GLU A 62 6.00 5.98 4.33
CA GLU A 62 6.44 6.42 5.65
C GLU A 62 5.40 7.38 6.23
N ILE A 63 4.87 7.03 7.41
CA ILE A 63 3.79 7.76 8.08
C ILE A 63 4.27 8.15 9.47
N THR A 64 4.11 9.42 9.85
CA THR A 64 4.32 9.88 11.23
C THR A 64 3.14 10.72 11.67
N LYS A 65 2.63 10.48 12.88
CA LYS A 65 1.51 11.24 13.49
C LYS A 65 0.32 11.46 12.52
N GLY A 66 -0.07 10.43 11.76
CA GLY A 66 -1.17 10.53 10.79
C GLY A 66 -0.86 11.36 9.53
N SER A 67 0.41 11.67 9.26
CA SER A 67 0.86 12.36 8.06
C SER A 67 1.83 11.51 7.26
N ILE A 68 1.70 11.53 5.94
CA ILE A 68 2.63 10.85 5.03
C ILE A 68 3.85 11.76 4.86
N ILE A 69 5.04 11.24 5.16
CA ILE A 69 6.31 11.95 5.01
C ILE A 69 7.16 11.43 3.86
N GLY A 70 6.85 10.24 3.36
CA GLY A 70 7.57 9.63 2.24
C GLY A 70 6.72 8.59 1.52
N VAL A 71 6.77 8.60 0.19
CA VAL A 71 6.24 7.53 -0.65
C VAL A 71 7.25 7.24 -1.75
N SER A 72 7.57 5.96 -1.95
CA SER A 72 8.41 5.52 -3.04
C SER A 72 7.88 4.22 -3.63
N TYR A 73 8.17 3.99 -4.90
CA TYR A 73 7.96 2.71 -5.56
C TYR A 73 9.01 2.54 -6.66
N SER A 74 9.53 1.32 -6.80
CA SER A 74 10.48 0.93 -7.83
C SER A 74 10.09 -0.45 -8.38
N GLY A 75 10.00 -0.58 -9.70
CA GLY A 75 9.62 -1.84 -10.34
C GLY A 75 9.19 -1.66 -11.79
N ILE A 76 8.80 -2.77 -12.43
CA ILE A 76 8.43 -2.79 -13.87
C ILE A 76 7.29 -1.81 -14.17
N LEU A 77 6.38 -1.61 -13.23
CA LEU A 77 5.23 -0.72 -13.38
C LEU A 77 5.40 0.63 -12.68
N GLU A 78 6.63 1.11 -12.47
CA GLU A 78 6.88 2.31 -11.67
C GLU A 78 6.07 3.53 -12.12
N LEU A 79 6.04 3.81 -13.42
CA LEU A 79 5.32 4.95 -13.98
C LEU A 79 3.81 4.90 -13.69
N LYS A 80 3.24 3.70 -13.54
CA LYS A 80 1.82 3.48 -13.27
C LYS A 80 1.51 3.40 -11.77
N LEU A 81 2.32 2.66 -11.01
CA LEU A 81 2.04 2.36 -9.61
C LEU A 81 2.54 3.44 -8.66
N ARG A 82 3.64 4.13 -8.95
CA ARG A 82 4.15 5.19 -8.06
C ARG A 82 3.10 6.29 -7.82
N PRO A 83 2.46 6.88 -8.84
CA PRO A 83 1.41 7.89 -8.62
C PRO A 83 0.21 7.35 -7.84
N ARG A 84 -0.24 6.12 -8.16
CA ARG A 84 -1.37 5.47 -7.46
C ARG A 84 -1.06 5.21 -5.99
N ILE A 85 0.13 4.69 -5.67
CA ILE A 85 0.54 4.45 -4.28
C ILE A 85 0.57 5.78 -3.52
N THR A 86 1.11 6.85 -4.13
CA THR A 86 1.09 8.18 -3.53
C THR A 86 -0.33 8.66 -3.25
N GLU A 87 -1.24 8.55 -4.20
CA GLU A 87 -2.64 8.97 -4.04
C GLU A 87 -3.36 8.15 -2.96
N CYS A 88 -3.33 6.83 -3.07
CA CYS A 88 -4.04 5.92 -2.18
C CYS A 88 -3.48 5.91 -0.76
N SER A 89 -2.19 6.21 -0.56
CA SER A 89 -1.57 6.23 0.76
C SER A 89 -2.25 7.20 1.74
N LYS A 90 -2.97 8.22 1.23
CA LYS A 90 -3.76 9.16 2.05
C LYS A 90 -4.81 8.46 2.90
N ILE A 91 -5.32 7.32 2.44
CA ILE A 91 -6.26 6.46 3.18
C ILE A 91 -5.61 5.92 4.47
N LEU A 92 -4.31 5.62 4.42
CA LEU A 92 -3.57 5.07 5.57
C LEU A 92 -3.27 6.12 6.64
N ALA A 93 -3.09 7.37 6.21
CA ALA A 93 -2.84 8.51 7.08
C ALA A 93 -4.09 8.95 7.87
N GLY A 94 -5.28 8.68 7.30
CA GLY A 94 -6.57 8.94 7.93
C GLY A 94 -7.01 10.40 7.81
N ASN A 95 -8.25 10.59 7.36
CA ASN A 95 -9.02 11.83 7.42
C ASN A 95 -9.10 12.38 8.86
N GLN A 96 -8.17 13.26 9.25
CA GLN A 96 -8.32 14.14 10.42
C GLN A 96 -8.76 15.58 10.04
N ILE A 97 -9.53 15.74 8.97
CA ILE A 97 -10.25 16.99 8.65
C ILE A 97 -11.58 16.51 8.04
N THR A 98 -12.75 16.59 8.69
CA THR A 98 -13.42 17.82 9.16
C THR A 98 -14.57 17.44 10.12
N ARG A 99 -14.60 18.11 11.28
CA ARG A 99 -15.72 18.36 12.22
C ARG A 99 -16.35 17.19 12.98
#